data_AF-A0A1H2XX69-F1
#
_entry.id   AF-A0A1H2XX69-F1
#
_cell.length_a   1.000
_cell.length_b   1.000
_cell.length_c   1.000
_cell.angle_alpha   90.00
_cell.angle_beta   90.00
_cell.angle_gamma   90.00
#
_symmetry.space_group_name_H-M   'P 1'
#
loop_
_entity.id
_entity.type
_entity.pdbx_description
1 polymer ?
#
loop_
_entity_poly.entity_id
_entity_poly.type
_entity_poly.pdbx_seq_one_letter_code
_entity_poly.pdbx_strand_id
1 'polypeptide(L)'
;MLSQRWQHLWDELSDILARQLIQKRVRWSDHAKEQMCDRNISKQSVQYVVTRNVANEMYGAYEYPHGPHPYANPDPVFSITGKDVSGRWVTVAVAVQNRNGKISFTIVTVLEPSPHSRHRKQP
;
A
#
# COMPACT_ATOMS: atom_id res chain seq x y z
N MET A 1 -9.77 18.40 -6.03
CA MET A 1 -8.90 18.94 -4.96
C MET A 1 -9.09 18.10 -3.71
N LEU A 2 -8.19 17.17 -3.42
CA LEU A 2 -8.15 16.53 -2.10
C LEU A 2 -7.51 17.53 -1.14
N SER A 3 -8.27 18.02 -0.16
CA SER A 3 -7.91 19.17 0.69
C SER A 3 -6.62 18.94 1.50
N GLN A 4 -5.82 19.98 1.71
CA GLN A 4 -4.57 20.01 2.51
C GLN A 4 -4.63 19.25 3.85
N ARG A 5 -5.80 19.18 4.49
CA ARG A 5 -6.04 18.40 5.71
C ARG A 5 -5.79 16.89 5.54
N TRP A 6 -6.05 16.34 4.36
CA TRP A 6 -5.79 14.94 4.04
C TRP A 6 -4.31 14.68 3.74
N GLN A 7 -3.56 15.68 3.24
CA GLN A 7 -2.11 15.58 3.03
C GLN A 7 -1.32 15.49 4.34
N HIS A 8 -1.69 16.25 5.37
CA HIS A 8 -1.02 16.15 6.67
C HIS A 8 -1.27 14.80 7.37
N LEU A 9 -2.50 14.31 7.32
CA LEU A 9 -2.83 12.97 7.83
C LEU A 9 -2.05 11.88 7.07
N TRP A 10 -1.76 12.12 5.79
CA TRP A 10 -1.04 11.22 4.90
C TRP A 10 0.44 11.07 5.26
N ASP A 11 1.13 12.18 5.49
CA ASP A 11 2.54 12.17 5.88
C ASP A 11 2.71 11.45 7.23
N GLU A 12 1.80 11.71 8.18
CA GLU A 12 1.77 11.02 9.47
C GLU A 12 1.51 9.51 9.31
N LEU A 13 0.52 9.11 8.52
CA LEU A 13 0.21 7.69 8.30
C LEU A 13 1.36 6.96 7.60
N SER A 14 2.03 7.60 6.65
CA SER A 14 3.21 7.06 5.95
C SER A 14 4.35 6.80 6.91
N ASP A 15 4.64 7.77 7.78
CA ASP A 15 5.66 7.68 8.81
C ASP A 15 5.39 6.54 9.80
N ILE A 16 4.13 6.45 10.27
CA ILE A 16 3.73 5.39 11.21
C ILE A 16 3.80 4.02 10.50
N LEU A 17 3.34 3.91 9.24
CA LEU A 17 3.43 2.69 8.45
C LEU A 17 4.89 2.25 8.31
N ALA A 18 5.78 3.14 7.88
CA ALA A 18 7.20 2.84 7.69
C ALA A 18 7.84 2.31 8.98
N ARG A 19 7.57 2.97 10.12
CA ARG A 19 8.04 2.51 11.44
C ARG A 19 7.47 1.15 11.82
N GLN A 20 6.16 0.93 11.65
CA GLN A 20 5.53 -0.35 11.96
C GLN A 20 6.04 -1.48 11.05
N LEU A 21 6.36 -1.18 9.80
CA LEU A 21 6.89 -2.16 8.84
C LEU A 21 8.29 -2.61 9.24
N ILE A 22 9.17 -1.66 9.60
CA ILE A 22 10.51 -1.94 10.15
C ILE A 22 10.41 -2.77 11.44
N GLN A 23 9.45 -2.44 12.32
CA GLN A 23 9.19 -3.18 13.56
C GLN A 23 8.48 -4.53 13.35
N LYS A 24 8.20 -4.94 12.11
CA LYS A 24 7.46 -6.17 11.76
C LYS A 24 6.07 -6.25 12.40
N ARG A 25 5.41 -5.11 12.61
CA ARG A 25 4.06 -4.98 13.20
C ARG A 25 2.95 -4.88 12.16
N VAL A 26 3.31 -4.71 10.89
CA VAL A 26 2.36 -4.70 9.77
C VAL A 26 1.91 -6.13 9.45
N ARG A 27 0.59 -6.31 9.33
CA ARG A 27 -0.01 -7.59 8.94
C ARG A 27 0.05 -7.78 7.43
N TRP A 28 0.03 -9.04 7.00
CA TRP A 28 0.03 -9.42 5.59
C TRP A 28 -1.18 -10.32 5.37
N SER A 29 -2.09 -9.91 4.48
CA SER A 29 -3.20 -10.77 4.06
C SER A 29 -2.66 -12.00 3.31
N ASP A 30 -3.44 -13.07 3.26
CA ASP A 30 -3.04 -14.28 2.53
C ASP A 30 -2.94 -14.00 1.03
N HIS A 31 -3.87 -13.23 0.48
CA HIS A 31 -3.79 -12.75 -0.90
C HIS A 31 -2.47 -11.99 -1.16
N ALA A 32 -2.06 -11.06 -0.30
CA ALA A 32 -0.78 -10.37 -0.49
C ALA A 32 0.41 -11.34 -0.49
N LYS A 33 0.41 -12.37 0.36
CA LYS A 33 1.48 -13.39 0.38
C LYS A 33 1.50 -14.20 -0.91
N GLU A 34 0.34 -14.63 -1.41
CA GLU A 34 0.20 -15.33 -2.70
C GLU A 34 0.75 -14.49 -3.84
N GLN A 35 0.28 -13.25 -3.97
CA GLN A 35 0.72 -12.32 -4.99
C GLN A 35 2.22 -12.03 -4.94
N MET A 36 2.81 -11.96 -3.74
CA MET A 36 4.25 -11.84 -3.57
C MET A 36 5.00 -13.09 -4.00
N CYS A 37 4.48 -14.28 -3.68
CA CYS A 37 5.08 -15.55 -4.08
C CYS A 37 5.05 -15.70 -5.60
N ASP A 38 3.89 -15.52 -6.22
CA ASP A 38 3.67 -15.70 -7.66
C ASP A 38 4.54 -14.76 -8.50
N ARG A 39 4.78 -13.55 -7.99
CA ARG A 39 5.54 -12.50 -8.70
C ARG A 39 6.98 -12.36 -8.23
N ASN A 40 7.45 -13.25 -7.35
CA ASN A 40 8.78 -13.15 -6.76
C ASN A 40 9.07 -11.73 -6.18
N ILE A 41 8.12 -11.19 -5.42
CA ILE A 41 8.25 -9.91 -4.73
C ILE A 41 8.62 -10.19 -3.28
N SER A 42 9.83 -9.80 -2.88
CA SER A 42 10.29 -10.01 -1.51
C SER A 42 9.66 -9.01 -0.53
N LYS A 43 9.62 -9.36 0.76
CA LYS A 43 9.26 -8.39 1.82
C LYS A 43 10.19 -7.18 1.84
N GLN A 44 11.46 -7.36 1.46
CA GLN A 44 12.42 -6.27 1.33
C GLN A 44 12.05 -5.31 0.20
N SER A 45 11.57 -5.83 -0.94
CA SER A 45 11.06 -5.00 -2.04
C SER A 45 9.88 -4.15 -1.59
N VAL A 46 8.91 -4.76 -0.89
CA VAL A 46 7.76 -4.03 -0.34
C VAL A 46 8.21 -2.97 0.67
N GLN A 47 9.10 -3.32 1.60
CA GLN A 47 9.66 -2.38 2.56
C GLN A 47 10.39 -1.22 1.88
N TYR A 48 11.17 -1.50 0.84
CA TYR A 48 11.88 -0.47 0.09
C TYR A 48 10.91 0.51 -0.57
N VAL A 49 9.85 -0.01 -1.20
CA VAL A 49 8.83 0.82 -1.87
C VAL A 49 8.10 1.68 -0.84
N VAL A 50 7.61 1.07 0.24
CA VAL A 50 6.84 1.76 1.29
C VAL A 50 7.66 2.83 2.01
N THR A 51 8.95 2.60 2.25
CA THR A 51 9.79 3.54 3.03
C THR A 51 10.38 4.69 2.20
N ARG A 52 10.26 4.66 0.87
CA ARG A 52 10.87 5.65 -0.03
C ARG A 52 9.90 6.38 -0.95
N ASN A 53 8.61 6.03 -0.91
CA ASN A 53 7.61 6.62 -1.78
C ASN A 53 6.40 7.04 -0.94
N VAL A 54 5.64 7.99 -1.48
CA VAL A 54 4.35 8.44 -0.93
C VAL A 54 3.21 7.67 -1.58
N ALA A 55 2.05 7.59 -0.95
CA ALA A 55 0.89 7.01 -1.61
C ALA A 55 0.43 7.89 -2.75
N ASN A 56 -0.15 7.22 -3.73
CA ASN A 56 -0.60 7.82 -4.97
C ASN A 56 -2.09 7.59 -5.25
N GLU A 57 -2.74 6.62 -4.62
CA GLU A 57 -4.18 6.42 -4.69
C GLU A 57 -4.76 6.11 -3.31
N MET A 58 -6.03 6.46 -3.11
CA MET A 58 -6.76 6.26 -1.88
C MET A 58 -8.19 5.85 -2.19
N TYR A 59 -8.69 4.97 -1.35
CA TYR A 59 -10.02 4.41 -1.42
C TYR A 59 -10.60 4.45 -0.01
N GLY A 60 -11.82 4.98 0.12
CA GLY A 60 -12.59 4.85 1.34
C GLY A 60 -12.92 3.40 1.68
N ALA A 61 -13.60 3.21 2.81
CA ALA A 61 -14.16 1.92 3.16
C ALA A 61 -15.04 1.40 2.03
N TYR A 62 -14.86 0.14 1.65
CA TYR A 62 -15.57 -0.54 0.55
C TYR A 62 -15.35 0.06 -0.85
N GLU A 63 -14.35 0.92 -1.04
CA GLU A 63 -14.08 1.54 -2.35
C GLU A 63 -12.90 0.90 -3.10
N TYR A 64 -12.11 0.03 -2.45
CA TYR A 64 -10.91 -0.55 -3.06
C TYR A 64 -11.27 -1.59 -4.15
N PRO A 65 -10.90 -1.36 -5.42
CA PRO A 65 -11.42 -2.13 -6.55
C PRO A 65 -10.56 -3.34 -6.94
N HIS A 66 -9.48 -3.63 -6.20
CA HIS A 66 -8.52 -4.68 -6.55
C HIS A 66 -8.48 -5.80 -5.49
N GLY A 67 -7.93 -6.95 -5.88
CA GLY A 67 -7.82 -8.13 -5.03
C GLY A 67 -8.91 -9.18 -5.32
N PRO A 68 -9.02 -10.23 -4.50
CA PRO A 68 -9.90 -11.37 -4.76
C PRO A 68 -11.38 -11.04 -4.57
N HIS A 69 -11.68 -10.05 -3.72
CA HIS A 69 -13.02 -9.55 -3.45
C HIS A 69 -13.03 -8.02 -3.58
N PRO A 70 -13.12 -7.48 -4.82
CA PRO A 70 -13.24 -6.04 -5.04
C PRO A 70 -14.38 -5.43 -4.23
N TYR A 71 -14.17 -4.21 -3.71
CA TYR A 71 -15.14 -3.44 -2.94
C TYR A 71 -15.62 -4.09 -1.63
N ALA A 72 -14.91 -5.11 -1.14
CA ALA A 72 -15.29 -5.82 0.10
C ALA A 72 -14.47 -5.41 1.33
N ASN A 73 -13.39 -4.63 1.18
CA ASN A 73 -12.55 -4.24 2.32
C ASN A 73 -13.26 -3.16 3.17
N PRO A 74 -13.62 -3.42 4.44
CA PRO A 74 -14.31 -2.45 5.29
C PRO A 74 -13.41 -1.29 5.73
N ASP A 75 -12.09 -1.44 5.59
CA ASP A 75 -11.12 -0.46 6.00
C ASP A 75 -10.68 0.41 4.80
N PRO A 76 -10.42 1.72 5.00
CA PRO A 76 -9.80 2.55 3.98
C PRO A 76 -8.47 1.96 3.49
N VAL A 77 -8.21 2.08 2.20
CA VAL A 77 -7.00 1.56 1.54
C VAL A 77 -6.26 2.69 0.85
N PHE A 78 -4.95 2.69 0.95
CA PHE A 78 -4.10 3.49 0.09
C PHE A 78 -3.09 2.62 -0.66
N SER A 79 -2.64 3.08 -1.81
CA SER A 79 -1.61 2.43 -2.61
C SER A 79 -0.33 3.26 -2.63
N ILE A 80 0.82 2.61 -2.50
CA ILE A 80 2.14 3.20 -2.69
C ILE A 80 2.77 2.52 -3.89
N THR A 81 3.11 3.29 -4.92
CA THR A 81 3.79 2.76 -6.12
C THR A 81 5.17 3.35 -6.22
N GLY A 82 6.16 2.50 -6.44
CA GLY A 82 7.56 2.90 -6.56
C GLY A 82 8.41 1.81 -7.19
N LYS A 83 9.66 2.14 -7.48
CA LYS A 83 10.66 1.14 -7.85
C LYS A 83 11.18 0.43 -6.59
N ASP A 84 11.29 -0.89 -6.66
CA ASP A 84 11.92 -1.69 -5.62
C ASP A 84 13.47 -1.66 -5.73
N VAL A 85 14.14 -2.43 -4.86
CA VAL A 85 15.62 -2.53 -4.84
C VAL A 85 16.23 -2.97 -6.17
N SER A 86 15.47 -3.65 -7.03
CA SER A 86 15.91 -4.13 -8.34
C SER A 86 15.56 -3.17 -9.48
N GLY A 87 14.90 -2.05 -9.18
CA GLY A 87 14.41 -1.09 -10.17
C GLY A 87 13.06 -1.47 -10.79
N ARG A 88 12.43 -2.56 -10.33
CA ARG A 88 11.11 -3.00 -10.79
C ARG A 88 10.01 -2.15 -10.15
N TRP A 89 9.02 -1.74 -10.94
CA TRP A 89 7.84 -1.06 -10.41
C TRP A 89 6.95 -2.02 -9.63
N VAL A 90 6.58 -1.61 -8.42
CA VAL A 90 5.70 -2.37 -7.52
C VAL A 90 4.71 -1.39 -6.90
N THR A 91 3.44 -1.80 -6.87
CA THR A 91 2.35 -1.14 -6.18
C THR A 91 1.99 -1.96 -4.95
N VAL A 92 1.97 -1.32 -3.79
CA VAL A 92 1.65 -1.92 -2.49
C VAL A 92 0.37 -1.29 -1.97
N ALA A 93 -0.68 -2.08 -1.79
CA ALA A 93 -1.93 -1.61 -1.21
C ALA A 93 -2.00 -1.93 0.29
N VAL A 94 -2.36 -0.93 1.08
CA VAL A 94 -2.33 -0.97 2.54
C VAL A 94 -3.67 -0.52 3.10
N ALA A 95 -4.31 -1.39 3.87
CA ALA A 95 -5.49 -1.06 4.64
C ALA A 95 -5.10 -0.42 5.98
N VAL A 96 -5.86 0.59 6.39
CA VAL A 96 -5.68 1.32 7.66
C VAL A 96 -6.82 1.03 8.60
N GLN A 97 -6.49 0.46 9.76
CA GLN A 97 -7.44 0.24 10.83
C GLN A 97 -7.16 1.21 11.97
N ASN A 98 -8.18 1.92 12.41
CA ASN A 98 -8.14 2.68 13.67
C ASN A 98 -9.12 2.04 14.66
N ARG A 99 -8.59 1.31 15.64
CA ARG A 99 -9.38 0.70 16.71
C ARG A 99 -8.97 1.31 18.04
N ASN A 100 -9.91 2.00 18.70
CA ASN A 100 -9.70 2.64 20.01
C ASN A 100 -8.45 3.54 20.07
N GLY A 101 -8.22 4.33 19.01
CA GLY A 101 -7.07 5.24 18.92
C GLY A 101 -5.74 4.56 18.55
N LYS A 102 -5.74 3.23 18.32
CA LYS A 102 -4.57 2.50 17.85
C LYS A 102 -4.66 2.25 16.36
N ILE A 103 -3.67 2.76 15.63
CA ILE A 103 -3.53 2.56 14.19
C ILE A 103 -2.79 1.24 13.93
N SER A 104 -3.37 0.38 13.11
CA SER A 104 -2.71 -0.82 12.58
C SER A 104 -2.86 -0.91 11.07
N PHE A 105 -1.85 -1.48 10.42
CA PHE A 105 -1.81 -1.61 8.97
C PHE A 105 -1.80 -3.06 8.52
N THR A 106 -2.45 -3.32 7.39
CA THR A 106 -2.42 -4.62 6.71
C THR A 106 -2.08 -4.42 5.24
N ILE A 107 -1.05 -5.09 4.74
CA ILE A 107 -0.80 -5.20 3.29
C ILE A 107 -1.87 -6.12 2.70
N VAL A 108 -2.75 -5.55 1.88
CA VAL A 108 -3.91 -6.28 1.30
C VAL A 108 -3.62 -6.84 -0.09
N THR A 109 -2.76 -6.19 -0.87
CA THR A 109 -2.26 -6.75 -2.13
C THR A 109 -0.94 -6.10 -2.55
N VAL A 110 -0.21 -6.79 -3.42
CA VAL A 110 1.03 -6.31 -4.04
C VAL A 110 0.96 -6.63 -5.52
N LEU A 111 1.07 -5.61 -6.36
CA LEU A 111 0.86 -5.69 -7.79
C LEU A 111 2.08 -5.12 -8.52
N GLU A 112 2.39 -5.66 -9.70
CA GLU A 112 3.20 -4.94 -10.67
C GLU A 112 2.25 -4.08 -11.51
N PRO A 113 2.46 -2.76 -11.59
CA PRO A 113 1.62 -1.92 -12.43
C PRO A 113 1.78 -2.39 -13.89
N SER A 114 0.66 -2.70 -14.56
CA SER A 114 0.71 -3.15 -15.95
C SER A 114 1.41 -2.12 -16.84
N PRO A 115 1.94 -2.52 -18.02
CA PRO A 115 2.53 -1.58 -18.98
C PRO A 115 1.60 -0.41 -19.39
N HIS A 116 0.28 -0.57 -19.20
CA HIS A 116 -0.76 0.42 -19.45
C HIS A 116 -1.26 1.13 -18.18
N SER A 117 -0.70 0.81 -17.03
CA SER A 117 -1.05 1.46 -15.77
C SER A 117 -0.66 2.94 -15.84
N ARG A 118 -1.62 3.81 -15.45
CA ARG A 118 -1.46 5.26 -15.43
C ARG A 118 -0.25 5.71 -14.59
N HIS A 119 0.30 4.84 -13.74
CA HIS A 119 1.50 5.07 -12.93
C HIS A 119 2.83 5.06 -13.70
N ARG A 120 2.90 4.57 -14.95
CA ARG A 120 4.12 4.64 -15.77
C ARG A 120 4.37 6.04 -16.37
N LYS A 121 3.40 6.95 -16.24
CA LYS A 121 3.48 8.31 -16.79
C LYS A 121 3.75 9.34 -15.69
N GLN A 122 4.98 9.43 -15.21
CA GLN A 122 5.58 10.73 -14.91
C GLN A 122 7.04 10.72 -15.39
N PRO A 123 7.49 11.82 -16.03
CA PRO A 123 8.75 11.92 -16.78
C PRO A 123 10.00 11.75 -15.91
#